data_AF-A0A3M2D169-F1
#
_entry.id   AF-A0A3M2D169-F1
#
_cell.length_a   1.000
_cell.length_b   1.000
_cell.length_c   1.000
_cell.angle_alpha   90.00
_cell.angle_beta   90.00
_cell.angle_gamma   90.00
#
_symmetry.space_group_name_H-M   'P 1'
#
loop_
_entity.id
_entity.type
_entity.pdbx_description
1 polymer ?
#
loop_
_entity_poly.entity_id
_entity_poly.type
_entity_poly.pdbx_seq_one_letter_code
_entity_poly.pdbx_strand_id
1 'polypeptide(L)'
;MTSLLTLAALAAPAPAPAQPIDPLRIGGATFEVVATIPVPDNPHGTAFSADGSRAYVACSGADVIAEIDTETYEVLRTLEAGATPLDVTLAPDGDALIATQFRGESLVRVPLAGGAIEPVQRVGAGGSLFTPRAVRGGRRYLVSEFADLLSEINPDGSLRRVWAAADRPYPASVTRDGILVFTPLRASGEVMVLDTLNDRVRARAPVGAQPEGGALTNDDVSYVAASGGANELAFINTASFEVETVVRDGVGPRPFSVTMTADDGLALVNNAGGSTLSVLDLDARAVVGSIPVGRIPIVVRAHPDGERFFVSCEGDHVVSVVRMTRHTPAPPASMNKTEVLVLGMIHGGHRTSERYGLDVVRGVIRAFRPDDVCAEIPPNRLVAAAQQWRDTHAITEPRVSRFPEYVDALFPLTDEMGFTIVPCAGWTAEMNDYRNAALARIQRDPARADQWRAHLEAMAEMGRRLDEIDGRDNPRVIHSPAYDRVIKAGYGGPYDEFFNDDLDDGGWSRINAKHWALIERHLDAVRGGGRRVLITFGAAHKYWFLERLAQRDDVTLLDAAPYLDAAGAP
;
A
#
# COMPACT_ATOMS: atom_id res chain seq x y z
N MET A 1 -29.51 -44.19 46.27
CA MET A 1 -28.06 -44.46 46.36
C MET A 1 -27.51 -44.45 44.94
N THR A 2 -26.58 -43.55 44.73
CA THR A 2 -25.85 -43.19 43.51
C THR A 2 -24.94 -44.32 43.02
N SER A 3 -24.80 -44.46 41.71
CA SER A 3 -23.56 -44.94 41.07
C SER A 3 -23.49 -44.36 39.65
N LEU A 4 -22.79 -43.23 39.54
CA LEU A 4 -22.31 -42.65 38.29
C LEU A 4 -21.07 -43.42 37.86
N LEU A 5 -21.09 -44.00 36.66
CA LEU A 5 -19.91 -44.44 35.94
C LEU A 5 -19.34 -43.23 35.20
N THR A 6 -18.21 -42.72 35.68
CA THR A 6 -17.38 -41.72 35.01
C THR A 6 -16.68 -42.37 33.83
N LEU A 7 -17.09 -42.02 32.60
CA LEU A 7 -16.31 -42.30 31.40
C LEU A 7 -15.23 -41.22 31.29
N ALA A 8 -13.99 -41.54 31.61
CA ALA A 8 -12.86 -40.66 31.35
C ALA A 8 -12.70 -40.52 29.82
N ALA A 9 -12.95 -39.33 29.29
CA ALA A 9 -12.59 -38.98 27.93
C ALA A 9 -11.05 -38.98 27.85
N LEU A 10 -10.49 -39.98 27.16
CA LEU A 10 -9.10 -39.95 26.72
C LEU A 10 -8.97 -38.78 25.75
N ALA A 11 -8.27 -37.72 26.16
CA ALA A 11 -7.84 -36.67 25.26
C ALA A 11 -7.08 -37.31 24.09
N ALA A 12 -7.53 -37.06 22.86
CA ALA A 12 -6.77 -37.43 21.68
C ALA A 12 -5.40 -36.75 21.75
N PRO A 13 -4.30 -37.43 21.40
CA PRO A 13 -2.99 -36.80 21.35
C PRO A 13 -3.03 -35.60 20.39
N ALA A 14 -2.33 -34.52 20.75
CA ALA A 14 -2.15 -33.38 19.86
C ALA A 14 -1.63 -33.87 18.50
N PRO A 15 -2.16 -33.35 17.37
CA PRO A 15 -1.65 -33.72 16.06
C PRO A 15 -0.15 -33.44 15.99
N ALA A 16 0.61 -34.39 15.43
CA ALA A 16 2.04 -34.22 15.21
C ALA A 16 2.28 -32.94 14.39
N PRO A 17 3.36 -32.17 14.66
CA PRO A 17 3.68 -31.00 13.85
C PRO A 17 3.78 -31.41 12.38
N ALA A 18 3.13 -30.64 11.51
CA ALA A 18 3.22 -30.85 10.07
C ALA A 18 4.69 -30.89 9.66
N GLN A 19 5.07 -31.87 8.84
CA GLN A 19 6.41 -31.94 8.26
C GLN A 19 6.70 -30.59 7.57
N PRO A 20 7.85 -29.95 7.80
CA PRO A 20 8.18 -28.70 7.15
C PRO A 20 8.17 -28.91 5.63
N ILE A 21 7.31 -28.17 4.95
CA ILE A 21 7.31 -28.12 3.49
C ILE A 21 8.55 -27.34 3.09
N ASP A 22 9.36 -27.88 2.17
CA ASP A 22 10.54 -27.18 1.67
C ASP A 22 10.18 -25.74 1.25
N PRO A 23 10.96 -24.73 1.67
CA PRO A 23 10.67 -23.35 1.32
C PRO A 23 10.58 -23.14 -0.20
N LEU A 24 9.50 -22.51 -0.66
CA LEU A 24 9.17 -22.33 -2.06
C LEU A 24 9.77 -21.03 -2.60
N ARG A 25 10.71 -21.13 -3.54
CA ARG A 25 11.26 -19.96 -4.25
C ARG A 25 10.34 -19.55 -5.40
N ILE A 26 9.67 -18.41 -5.24
CA ILE A 26 8.66 -17.90 -6.17
C ILE A 26 8.86 -16.38 -6.31
N GLY A 27 8.95 -15.87 -7.55
CA GLY A 27 8.95 -14.42 -7.80
C GLY A 27 10.04 -13.63 -7.05
N GLY A 28 11.25 -14.20 -6.91
CA GLY A 28 12.35 -13.56 -6.17
C GLY A 28 12.22 -13.56 -4.64
N ALA A 29 11.22 -14.26 -4.10
CA ALA A 29 11.05 -14.47 -2.66
C ALA A 29 11.03 -15.97 -2.32
N THR A 30 11.24 -16.28 -1.06
CA THR A 30 10.98 -17.61 -0.50
C THR A 30 9.76 -17.56 0.39
N PHE A 31 8.87 -18.53 0.21
CA PHE A 31 7.68 -18.73 1.03
C PHE A 31 7.77 -20.02 1.81
N GLU A 32 7.50 -19.96 3.11
CA GLU A 32 7.54 -21.09 4.02
C GLU A 32 6.27 -21.11 4.87
N VAL A 33 5.60 -22.26 4.98
CA VAL A 33 4.52 -22.44 5.96
C VAL A 33 5.16 -22.76 7.30
N VAL A 34 5.23 -21.76 8.18
CA VAL A 34 6.00 -21.81 9.44
C VAL A 34 5.16 -22.31 10.62
N ALA A 35 3.84 -22.27 10.48
CA ALA A 35 2.91 -22.85 11.44
C ALA A 35 1.59 -23.26 10.79
N THR A 36 0.92 -24.24 11.39
CA THR A 36 -0.48 -24.58 11.13
C THR A 36 -1.15 -24.72 12.49
N ILE A 37 -1.97 -23.73 12.84
CA ILE A 37 -2.50 -23.54 14.19
C ILE A 37 -3.93 -24.08 14.22
N PRO A 38 -4.23 -25.16 14.96
CA PRO A 38 -5.60 -25.59 15.18
C PRO A 38 -6.38 -24.50 15.92
N VAL A 39 -7.54 -24.14 15.38
CA VAL A 39 -8.45 -23.15 15.95
C VAL A 39 -9.88 -23.71 15.96
N PRO A 40 -10.82 -23.08 16.69
CA PRO A 40 -12.22 -23.48 16.64
C PRO A 40 -12.84 -23.39 15.23
N ASP A 41 -14.00 -24.03 15.08
CA ASP A 41 -14.64 -24.30 13.79
C ASP A 41 -14.85 -23.05 12.91
N ASN A 42 -14.57 -23.24 11.61
CA ASN A 42 -14.68 -22.28 10.51
C ASN A 42 -14.02 -20.91 10.79
N PRO A 43 -12.67 -20.85 10.89
CA PRO A 43 -11.94 -19.59 10.99
C PRO A 43 -12.11 -18.73 9.73
N HIS A 44 -12.27 -17.43 9.91
CA HIS A 44 -12.58 -16.48 8.85
C HIS A 44 -11.69 -15.22 8.97
N GLY A 45 -12.25 -14.05 9.28
CA GLY A 45 -11.49 -12.81 9.41
C GLY A 45 -10.47 -12.81 10.56
N THR A 46 -9.36 -12.10 10.37
CA THR A 46 -8.27 -11.98 11.36
C THR A 46 -7.88 -10.51 11.55
N ALA A 47 -7.69 -10.10 12.80
CA ALA A 47 -7.09 -8.81 13.17
C ALA A 47 -5.86 -9.02 14.05
N PHE A 48 -4.93 -8.07 14.04
CA PHE A 48 -3.74 -8.09 14.88
C PHE A 48 -3.81 -7.00 15.95
N SER A 49 -3.17 -7.22 17.10
CA SER A 49 -2.85 -6.16 18.06
C SER A 49 -1.95 -5.10 17.41
N ALA A 50 -1.93 -3.89 17.96
CA ALA A 50 -1.15 -2.78 17.40
C ALA A 50 0.36 -3.06 17.34
N ASP A 51 0.87 -3.85 18.29
CA ASP A 51 2.26 -4.34 18.34
C ASP A 51 2.50 -5.63 17.54
N GLY A 52 1.44 -6.22 16.96
CA GLY A 52 1.49 -7.49 16.24
C GLY A 52 1.63 -8.74 17.12
N SER A 53 1.80 -8.63 18.44
CA SER A 53 2.05 -9.79 19.31
C SER A 53 0.84 -10.73 19.47
N ARG A 54 -0.35 -10.29 19.08
CA ARG A 54 -1.60 -11.07 19.13
C ARG A 54 -2.31 -11.07 17.79
N ALA A 55 -2.86 -12.21 17.43
CA ALA A 55 -3.84 -12.36 16.35
C ALA A 55 -5.19 -12.78 16.94
N TYR A 56 -6.27 -12.14 16.48
CA TYR A 56 -7.64 -12.42 16.86
C TYR A 56 -8.36 -12.97 15.63
N VAL A 57 -8.80 -14.23 15.68
CA VAL A 57 -9.38 -14.94 14.54
C VAL A 57 -10.84 -15.24 14.81
N ALA A 58 -11.72 -14.70 13.98
CA ALA A 58 -13.15 -14.98 14.04
C ALA A 58 -13.41 -16.44 13.63
N CYS A 59 -13.87 -17.28 14.56
CA CYS A 59 -14.21 -18.68 14.32
C CYS A 59 -15.72 -18.80 14.19
N SER A 60 -16.21 -18.56 12.97
CA SER A 60 -17.63 -18.35 12.66
C SER A 60 -18.51 -19.56 12.96
N GLY A 61 -17.97 -20.78 12.89
CA GLY A 61 -18.69 -22.01 13.15
C GLY A 61 -18.81 -22.34 14.64
N ALA A 62 -17.90 -21.79 15.44
CA ALA A 62 -17.85 -21.98 16.89
C ALA A 62 -18.39 -20.76 17.68
N ASP A 63 -18.82 -19.69 17.01
CA ASP A 63 -19.35 -18.47 17.63
C ASP A 63 -18.37 -17.77 18.62
N VAL A 64 -17.06 -17.98 18.41
CA VAL A 64 -15.97 -17.44 19.24
C VAL A 64 -14.91 -16.73 18.41
N ILE A 65 -14.05 -15.96 19.10
CA ILE A 65 -12.81 -15.42 18.57
C ILE A 65 -11.64 -16.13 19.27
N ALA A 66 -10.73 -16.74 18.50
CA ALA A 66 -9.50 -17.29 19.03
C ALA A 66 -8.44 -16.18 19.18
N GLU A 67 -7.84 -16.05 20.35
CA GLU A 67 -6.67 -15.21 20.58
C GLU A 67 -5.41 -16.07 20.47
N ILE A 68 -4.51 -15.68 19.57
CA ILE A 68 -3.29 -16.41 19.22
C ILE A 68 -2.08 -15.55 19.56
N ASP A 69 -1.07 -16.13 20.19
CA ASP A 69 0.25 -15.54 20.29
C ASP A 69 0.99 -15.68 18.96
N THR A 70 1.40 -14.57 18.35
CA THR A 70 1.99 -14.59 17.01
C THR A 70 3.44 -15.04 17.01
N GLU A 71 4.12 -15.12 18.16
CA GLU A 71 5.49 -15.62 18.25
C GLU A 71 5.52 -17.13 18.52
N THR A 72 4.70 -17.60 19.45
CA THR A 72 4.66 -19.03 19.81
C THR A 72 3.69 -19.84 18.94
N TYR A 73 2.78 -19.17 18.23
CA TYR A 73 1.70 -19.77 17.43
C TYR A 73 0.73 -20.62 18.25
N GLU A 74 0.56 -20.29 19.53
CA GLU A 74 -0.37 -20.96 20.43
C GLU A 74 -1.70 -20.19 20.55
N VAL A 75 -2.81 -20.92 20.55
CA VAL A 75 -4.12 -20.36 20.95
C VAL A 75 -4.11 -20.16 22.46
N LEU A 76 -4.11 -18.91 22.89
CA LEU A 76 -4.08 -18.53 24.31
C LEU A 76 -5.42 -18.76 25.00
N ARG A 77 -6.51 -18.42 24.31
CA ARG A 77 -7.89 -18.57 24.78
C ARG A 77 -8.89 -18.30 23.65
N THR A 78 -10.17 -18.53 23.96
CA THR A 78 -11.31 -18.16 23.11
C THR A 78 -12.19 -17.14 23.82
N LEU A 79 -12.73 -16.18 23.07
CA LEU A 79 -13.66 -15.16 23.53
C LEU A 79 -15.02 -15.40 22.87
N GLU A 80 -16.10 -15.42 23.65
CA GLU A 80 -17.46 -15.46 23.10
C GLU A 80 -17.69 -14.22 22.21
N ALA A 81 -18.23 -14.43 21.00
CA ALA A 81 -18.33 -13.37 20.01
C ALA A 81 -19.70 -13.25 19.34
N GLY A 82 -20.67 -14.09 19.73
CA GLY A 82 -22.06 -13.98 19.31
C GLY A 82 -22.37 -14.72 18.02
N ALA A 83 -23.40 -14.29 17.30
CA ALA A 83 -24.01 -15.02 16.19
C ALA A 83 -23.14 -14.98 14.92
N THR A 84 -22.24 -15.95 14.80
CA THR A 84 -21.39 -16.19 13.63
C THR A 84 -20.48 -15.00 13.33
N PRO A 85 -19.43 -14.77 14.15
CA PRO A 85 -18.47 -13.71 13.89
C PRO A 85 -17.74 -13.99 12.57
N LEU A 86 -17.76 -13.03 11.63
CA LEU A 86 -17.12 -13.23 10.31
C LEU A 86 -15.80 -12.48 10.17
N ASP A 87 -15.71 -11.30 10.77
CA ASP A 87 -14.48 -10.53 10.86
C ASP A 87 -14.42 -9.77 12.17
N VAL A 88 -13.21 -9.38 12.54
CA VAL A 88 -12.92 -8.67 13.79
C VAL A 88 -11.98 -7.51 13.54
N THR A 89 -11.99 -6.56 14.46
CA THR A 89 -10.94 -5.56 14.59
C THR A 89 -10.75 -5.13 16.03
N LEU A 90 -9.58 -4.61 16.38
CA LEU A 90 -9.40 -3.82 17.61
C LEU A 90 -10.31 -2.59 17.62
N ALA A 91 -10.90 -2.34 18.79
CA ALA A 91 -11.46 -1.05 19.15
C ALA A 91 -10.34 -0.03 19.45
N PRO A 92 -10.60 1.29 19.34
CA PRO A 92 -9.56 2.32 19.41
C PRO A 92 -8.89 2.47 20.79
N ASP A 93 -9.63 2.11 21.83
CA ASP A 93 -9.20 2.06 23.23
C ASP A 93 -8.30 0.84 23.53
N GLY A 94 -8.30 -0.17 22.66
CA GLY A 94 -7.44 -1.35 22.76
C GLY A 94 -7.86 -2.36 23.84
N ASP A 95 -9.01 -2.20 24.49
CA ASP A 95 -9.52 -3.11 25.53
C ASP A 95 -10.60 -4.08 25.01
N ALA A 96 -11.00 -3.94 23.74
CA ALA A 96 -12.04 -4.75 23.11
C ALA A 96 -11.81 -4.97 21.61
N LEU A 97 -12.54 -5.94 21.07
CA LEU A 97 -12.71 -6.16 19.64
C LEU A 97 -14.08 -5.66 19.19
N ILE A 98 -14.20 -5.27 17.93
CA ILE A 98 -15.45 -5.05 17.23
C ILE A 98 -15.58 -6.17 16.19
N ALA A 99 -16.66 -6.94 16.28
CA ALA A 99 -16.90 -8.08 15.42
C ALA A 99 -18.15 -7.86 14.56
N THR A 100 -18.09 -8.28 13.29
CA THR A 100 -19.28 -8.42 12.44
C THR A 100 -20.05 -9.68 12.84
N GLN A 101 -21.36 -9.69 12.60
CA GLN A 101 -22.22 -10.82 12.96
C GLN A 101 -22.98 -11.25 11.70
N PHE A 102 -22.53 -12.32 11.05
CA PHE A 102 -23.04 -12.69 9.73
C PHE A 102 -24.52 -13.14 9.77
N ARG A 103 -24.91 -13.85 10.84
CA ARG A 103 -26.31 -14.23 11.12
C ARG A 103 -27.07 -13.18 11.93
N GLY A 104 -26.36 -12.16 12.42
CA GLY A 104 -26.95 -11.00 13.07
C GLY A 104 -27.17 -9.85 12.10
N GLU A 105 -27.57 -8.71 12.66
CA GLU A 105 -27.73 -7.46 11.91
C GLU A 105 -26.88 -6.32 12.47
N SER A 106 -26.03 -6.61 13.46
CA SER A 106 -25.30 -5.60 14.23
C SER A 106 -23.83 -5.94 14.35
N LEU A 107 -23.00 -4.91 14.48
CA LEU A 107 -21.67 -5.03 15.06
C LEU A 107 -21.78 -5.23 16.57
N VAL A 108 -20.85 -5.98 17.13
CA VAL A 108 -20.75 -6.21 18.57
C VAL A 108 -19.36 -5.88 19.08
N ARG A 109 -19.29 -5.41 20.32
CA ARG A 109 -18.06 -5.17 21.07
C ARG A 109 -17.81 -6.38 21.96
N VAL A 110 -16.64 -6.99 21.83
CA VAL A 110 -16.19 -8.16 22.57
C VAL A 110 -15.04 -7.73 23.50
N PRO A 111 -15.25 -7.63 24.82
CA PRO A 111 -14.21 -7.21 25.75
C PRO A 111 -13.04 -8.19 25.80
N LEU A 112 -11.80 -7.70 25.67
CA LEU A 112 -10.60 -8.54 25.77
C LEU A 112 -10.38 -9.05 27.19
N ALA A 113 -10.85 -8.35 28.22
CA ALA A 113 -10.84 -8.86 29.59
C ALA A 113 -11.80 -10.05 29.80
N GLY A 114 -12.62 -10.39 28.79
CA GLY A 114 -13.78 -11.27 28.93
C GLY A 114 -14.98 -10.52 29.52
N GLY A 115 -16.17 -11.13 29.43
CA GLY A 115 -17.41 -10.55 29.94
C GLY A 115 -18.55 -10.59 28.93
N ALA A 116 -19.57 -9.77 29.17
CA ALA A 116 -20.72 -9.68 28.27
C ALA A 116 -20.37 -8.96 26.97
N ILE A 117 -20.90 -9.48 25.86
CA ILE A 117 -20.82 -8.87 24.54
C ILE A 117 -21.85 -7.73 24.46
N GLU A 118 -21.44 -6.59 23.90
CA GLU A 118 -22.30 -5.40 23.82
C GLU A 118 -22.65 -5.09 22.34
N PRO A 119 -23.93 -4.89 22.00
CA PRO A 119 -24.28 -4.39 20.66
C PRO A 119 -23.71 -2.98 20.45
N VAL A 120 -23.10 -2.74 19.29
CA VAL A 120 -22.54 -1.43 18.92
C VAL A 120 -23.47 -0.69 17.98
N GLN A 121 -23.71 -1.28 16.80
CA GLN A 121 -24.36 -0.58 15.70
C GLN A 121 -25.07 -1.57 14.79
N ARG A 122 -26.34 -1.32 14.47
CA ARG A 122 -27.04 -2.08 13.42
C ARG A 122 -26.49 -1.68 12.05
N VAL A 123 -26.12 -2.68 11.25
CA VAL A 123 -25.48 -2.56 9.93
C VAL A 123 -26.24 -3.30 8.83
N GLY A 124 -27.26 -4.09 9.19
CA GLY A 124 -28.07 -4.89 8.27
C GLY A 124 -27.63 -6.35 8.22
N ALA A 125 -28.46 -7.19 7.59
CA ALA A 125 -28.26 -8.64 7.54
C ALA A 125 -27.02 -9.03 6.70
N GLY A 126 -26.25 -10.00 7.19
CA GLY A 126 -25.08 -10.52 6.47
C GLY A 126 -23.86 -9.63 6.57
N GLY A 127 -23.61 -9.00 7.72
CA GLY A 127 -22.42 -8.19 7.94
C GLY A 127 -21.16 -9.03 7.71
N SER A 128 -20.37 -8.66 6.69
CA SER A 128 -19.27 -9.47 6.14
C SER A 128 -17.91 -9.03 6.68
N LEU A 129 -16.86 -9.01 5.86
CA LEU A 129 -15.53 -8.53 6.25
C LEU A 129 -15.44 -7.00 6.30
N PHE A 130 -14.58 -6.51 7.19
CA PHE A 130 -14.13 -5.13 7.15
C PHE A 130 -13.11 -4.91 6.03
N THR A 131 -12.95 -3.67 5.59
CA THR A 131 -11.83 -3.25 4.75
C THR A 131 -10.51 -3.64 5.42
N PRO A 132 -9.64 -4.42 4.74
CA PRO A 132 -8.46 -5.01 5.38
C PRO A 132 -7.29 -4.02 5.55
N ARG A 133 -7.36 -2.84 4.93
CA ARG A 133 -6.33 -1.81 4.98
C ARG A 133 -6.77 -0.61 5.80
N ALA A 134 -5.78 0.09 6.36
CA ALA A 134 -6.02 1.38 6.99
C ALA A 134 -6.55 2.39 5.96
N VAL A 135 -7.61 3.10 6.35
CA VAL A 135 -8.18 4.23 5.61
C VAL A 135 -8.05 5.46 6.49
N ARG A 136 -7.82 6.62 5.87
CA ARG A 136 -7.71 7.93 6.51
C ARG A 136 -8.64 8.09 7.71
N GLY A 137 -8.09 8.53 8.84
CA GLY A 137 -8.85 8.78 10.07
C GLY A 137 -9.35 7.52 10.77
N GLY A 138 -8.75 6.36 10.48
CA GLY A 138 -9.13 5.06 11.04
C GLY A 138 -10.50 4.56 10.57
N ARG A 139 -11.06 5.18 9.51
CA ARG A 139 -12.36 4.80 8.98
C ARG A 139 -12.31 3.37 8.45
N ARG A 140 -13.43 2.68 8.54
CA ARG A 140 -13.60 1.31 8.06
C ARG A 140 -14.81 1.25 7.15
N TYR A 141 -14.79 0.31 6.24
CA TYR A 141 -15.99 -0.02 5.47
C TYR A 141 -16.32 -1.48 5.64
N LEU A 142 -17.61 -1.78 5.56
CA LEU A 142 -18.17 -3.11 5.71
C LEU A 142 -19.32 -3.22 4.72
N VAL A 143 -19.51 -4.42 4.18
CA VAL A 143 -20.70 -4.74 3.39
C VAL A 143 -21.63 -5.65 4.18
N SER A 144 -22.93 -5.42 4.05
CA SER A 144 -23.96 -6.33 4.55
C SER A 144 -24.54 -7.08 3.37
N GLU A 145 -24.02 -8.28 3.13
CA GLU A 145 -24.23 -9.08 1.91
C GLU A 145 -25.69 -9.31 1.58
N PHE A 146 -26.52 -9.61 2.59
CA PHE A 146 -27.93 -9.93 2.39
C PHE A 146 -28.84 -8.70 2.44
N ALA A 147 -28.29 -7.55 2.86
CA ALA A 147 -29.00 -6.28 2.87
C ALA A 147 -28.65 -5.40 1.66
N ASP A 148 -27.69 -5.83 0.82
CA ASP A 148 -27.16 -5.05 -0.31
C ASP A 148 -26.62 -3.67 0.09
N LEU A 149 -26.00 -3.58 1.28
CA LEU A 149 -25.48 -2.32 1.82
C LEU A 149 -23.95 -2.28 1.84
N LEU A 150 -23.42 -1.10 1.60
CA LEU A 150 -22.05 -0.70 1.93
C LEU A 150 -22.12 0.37 3.02
N SER A 151 -21.40 0.19 4.12
CA SER A 151 -21.41 1.10 5.27
C SER A 151 -20.01 1.66 5.52
N GLU A 152 -19.89 2.98 5.71
CA GLU A 152 -18.72 3.63 6.29
C GLU A 152 -18.92 3.74 7.80
N ILE A 153 -17.90 3.31 8.55
CA ILE A 153 -17.94 3.12 9.99
C ILE A 153 -16.73 3.81 10.63
N ASN A 154 -16.95 4.42 11.77
CA ASN A 154 -15.89 5.01 12.58
C ASN A 154 -15.07 3.91 13.29
N PRO A 155 -13.85 4.22 13.77
CA PRO A 155 -13.02 3.25 14.50
C PRO A 155 -13.72 2.55 15.67
N ASP A 156 -14.66 3.23 16.34
CA ASP A 156 -15.45 2.72 17.47
C ASP A 156 -16.64 1.84 17.08
N GLY A 157 -16.85 1.62 15.76
CA GLY A 157 -17.94 0.82 15.23
C GLY A 157 -19.24 1.59 14.98
N SER A 158 -19.30 2.88 15.33
CA SER A 158 -20.47 3.72 15.04
C SER A 158 -20.62 4.00 13.54
N LEU A 159 -21.86 4.01 13.06
CA LEU A 159 -22.16 4.23 11.64
C LEU A 159 -21.97 5.69 11.25
N ARG A 160 -21.34 5.91 10.09
CA ARG A 160 -21.16 7.25 9.51
C ARG A 160 -22.04 7.46 8.29
N ARG A 161 -22.00 6.54 7.33
CA ARG A 161 -22.78 6.59 6.08
C ARG A 161 -23.15 5.20 5.59
N VAL A 162 -24.21 5.11 4.81
CA VAL A 162 -24.69 3.87 4.17
C VAL A 162 -25.05 4.17 2.72
N TRP A 163 -24.59 3.29 1.84
CA TRP A 163 -24.93 3.28 0.42
C TRP A 163 -25.60 1.96 0.06
N ALA A 164 -26.51 2.01 -0.91
CA ALA A 164 -26.95 0.80 -1.59
C ALA A 164 -25.85 0.35 -2.57
N ALA A 165 -25.38 -0.88 -2.41
CA ALA A 165 -24.39 -1.47 -3.31
C ALA A 165 -25.06 -2.34 -4.41
N ALA A 166 -26.24 -2.90 -4.11
CA ALA A 166 -26.99 -3.86 -4.93
C ALA A 166 -26.25 -5.19 -5.16
N ASP A 167 -26.94 -6.17 -5.73
CA ASP A 167 -26.38 -7.38 -6.36
C ASP A 167 -25.42 -8.22 -5.49
N ARG A 168 -25.70 -8.30 -4.17
CA ARG A 168 -24.93 -9.04 -3.18
C ARG A 168 -23.46 -8.59 -3.11
N PRO A 169 -23.19 -7.47 -2.44
CA PRO A 169 -21.85 -6.89 -2.36
C PRO A 169 -20.91 -7.75 -1.50
N TYR A 170 -19.66 -7.86 -1.93
CA TYR A 170 -18.58 -8.53 -1.20
C TYR A 170 -17.55 -7.52 -0.68
N PRO A 171 -16.65 -7.93 0.23
CA PRO A 171 -15.75 -7.03 0.95
C PRO A 171 -15.08 -5.99 0.08
N ALA A 172 -15.23 -4.73 0.48
CA ALA A 172 -14.72 -3.60 -0.27
C ALA A 172 -13.23 -3.36 0.00
N SER A 173 -12.54 -2.76 -0.97
CA SER A 173 -11.23 -2.13 -0.79
C SER A 173 -11.34 -0.64 -1.08
N VAL A 174 -10.62 0.18 -0.32
CA VAL A 174 -10.80 1.63 -0.31
C VAL A 174 -9.45 2.32 -0.47
N THR A 175 -9.39 3.35 -1.32
CA THR A 175 -8.18 4.16 -1.48
C THR A 175 -7.80 4.79 -0.14
N ARG A 176 -6.52 5.06 0.10
CA ARG A 176 -6.03 5.43 1.44
C ARG A 176 -6.66 6.73 1.95
N ASP A 177 -6.95 7.65 1.03
CA ASP A 177 -7.69 8.89 1.29
C ASP A 177 -9.17 8.68 1.71
N GLY A 178 -9.73 7.50 1.43
CA GLY A 178 -11.12 7.12 1.65
C GLY A 178 -12.11 7.61 0.61
N ILE A 179 -11.67 8.09 -0.55
CA ILE A 179 -12.51 8.71 -1.57
C ILE A 179 -13.13 7.66 -2.50
N LEU A 180 -12.35 6.67 -2.97
CA LEU A 180 -12.84 5.64 -3.88
C LEU A 180 -12.98 4.31 -3.13
N VAL A 181 -14.17 3.71 -3.26
CA VAL A 181 -14.50 2.40 -2.68
C VAL A 181 -14.81 1.43 -3.82
N PHE A 182 -14.03 0.35 -3.89
CA PHE A 182 -14.16 -0.73 -4.87
C PHE A 182 -14.85 -1.91 -4.20
N THR A 183 -16.06 -2.23 -4.63
CA THR A 183 -16.91 -3.29 -4.05
C THR A 183 -17.29 -4.31 -5.12
N PRO A 184 -16.82 -5.56 -5.03
CA PRO A 184 -17.29 -6.65 -5.88
C PRO A 184 -18.80 -6.88 -5.70
N LEU A 185 -19.51 -7.07 -6.80
CA LEU A 185 -20.94 -7.36 -6.84
C LEU A 185 -21.14 -8.75 -7.43
N ARG A 186 -21.38 -9.72 -6.54
CA ARG A 186 -21.30 -11.14 -6.89
C ARG A 186 -22.31 -11.54 -7.96
N ALA A 187 -23.54 -11.01 -7.89
CA ALA A 187 -24.62 -11.43 -8.78
C ALA A 187 -24.48 -10.83 -10.19
N SER A 188 -23.97 -9.60 -10.33
CA SER A 188 -23.83 -8.93 -11.62
C SER A 188 -22.51 -9.24 -12.33
N GLY A 189 -21.47 -9.68 -11.61
CA GLY A 189 -20.15 -9.92 -12.20
C GLY A 189 -19.31 -8.66 -12.38
N GLU A 190 -19.58 -7.64 -11.57
CA GLU A 190 -18.98 -6.32 -11.68
C GLU A 190 -18.25 -5.92 -10.39
N VAL A 191 -17.37 -4.93 -10.48
CA VAL A 191 -16.90 -4.13 -9.34
C VAL A 191 -17.54 -2.76 -9.44
N MET A 192 -18.30 -2.39 -8.41
CA MET A 192 -18.80 -1.03 -8.24
C MET A 192 -17.69 -0.13 -7.71
N VAL A 193 -17.51 1.04 -8.32
CA VAL A 193 -16.64 2.10 -7.83
C VAL A 193 -17.49 3.25 -7.31
N LEU A 194 -17.51 3.43 -6.00
CA LEU A 194 -18.20 4.52 -5.32
C LEU A 194 -17.22 5.67 -5.03
N ASP A 195 -17.63 6.89 -5.34
CA ASP A 195 -16.97 8.11 -4.91
C ASP A 195 -17.69 8.66 -3.67
N THR A 196 -17.00 8.57 -2.53
CA THR A 196 -17.55 8.98 -1.24
C THR A 196 -17.52 10.50 -1.06
N LEU A 197 -16.72 11.24 -1.83
CA LEU A 197 -16.71 12.71 -1.75
C LEU A 197 -17.97 13.29 -2.40
N ASN A 198 -18.40 12.71 -3.52
CA ASN A 198 -19.55 13.17 -4.30
C ASN A 198 -20.81 12.30 -4.13
N ASP A 199 -20.76 11.32 -3.23
CA ASP A 199 -21.88 10.46 -2.87
C ASP A 199 -22.53 9.76 -4.07
N ARG A 200 -21.72 9.25 -4.99
CA ARG A 200 -22.21 8.64 -6.23
C ARG A 200 -21.35 7.48 -6.73
N VAL A 201 -22.01 6.52 -7.36
CA VAL A 201 -21.33 5.49 -8.16
C VAL A 201 -20.68 6.15 -9.37
N ARG A 202 -19.36 5.99 -9.52
CA ARG A 202 -18.57 6.53 -10.64
C ARG A 202 -18.52 5.56 -11.81
N ALA A 203 -18.42 4.27 -11.53
CA ALA A 203 -18.26 3.24 -12.54
C ALA A 203 -18.74 1.88 -12.04
N ARG A 204 -18.97 0.98 -12.99
CA ARG A 204 -19.17 -0.45 -12.80
C ARG A 204 -18.28 -1.15 -13.82
N ALA A 205 -17.27 -1.86 -13.33
CA ALA A 205 -16.28 -2.54 -14.17
C ALA A 205 -16.62 -4.04 -14.25
N PRO A 206 -16.85 -4.62 -15.44
CA PRO A 206 -17.13 -6.05 -15.57
C PRO A 206 -15.85 -6.87 -15.36
N VAL A 207 -15.85 -7.77 -14.37
CA VAL A 207 -14.63 -8.49 -13.94
C VAL A 207 -14.75 -10.02 -13.99
N GLY A 208 -15.88 -10.53 -14.48
CA GLY A 208 -16.12 -11.97 -14.60
C GLY A 208 -17.16 -12.49 -13.61
N ALA A 209 -17.41 -13.80 -13.67
CA ALA A 209 -18.48 -14.42 -12.89
C ALA A 209 -18.13 -14.54 -11.40
N GLN A 210 -19.09 -14.17 -10.53
CA GLN A 210 -19.00 -14.26 -9.07
C GLN A 210 -17.71 -13.63 -8.50
N PRO A 211 -17.53 -12.30 -8.63
CA PRO A 211 -16.46 -11.59 -7.94
C PRO A 211 -16.79 -11.54 -6.45
N GLU A 212 -15.92 -12.12 -5.64
CA GLU A 212 -16.14 -12.34 -4.20
C GLU A 212 -15.10 -11.62 -3.33
N GLY A 213 -14.08 -11.00 -3.94
CA GLY A 213 -13.12 -10.18 -3.23
C GLY A 213 -12.14 -9.50 -4.16
N GLY A 214 -11.15 -8.85 -3.56
CA GLY A 214 -10.12 -8.11 -4.29
C GLY A 214 -9.43 -7.09 -3.39
N ALA A 215 -8.37 -6.48 -3.91
CA ALA A 215 -7.61 -5.48 -3.17
C ALA A 215 -7.02 -4.41 -4.08
N LEU A 216 -6.98 -3.18 -3.58
CA LEU A 216 -6.14 -2.13 -4.14
C LEU A 216 -4.66 -2.42 -3.88
N THR A 217 -3.81 -2.11 -4.86
CA THR A 217 -2.36 -1.99 -4.65
C THR A 217 -2.07 -0.93 -3.59
N ASN A 218 -0.95 -1.06 -2.88
CA ASN A 218 -0.53 -0.06 -1.91
C ASN A 218 -0.28 1.30 -2.57
N ASP A 219 0.01 1.43 -3.85
CA ASP A 219 0.09 2.75 -4.50
C ASP A 219 -1.28 3.34 -4.91
N ASP A 220 -2.39 2.64 -4.67
CA ASP A 220 -3.75 3.01 -5.10
C ASP A 220 -3.93 3.14 -6.62
N VAL A 221 -3.01 2.60 -7.44
CA VAL A 221 -3.06 2.72 -8.91
C VAL A 221 -3.91 1.62 -9.55
N SER A 222 -3.95 0.42 -8.96
CA SER A 222 -4.71 -0.71 -9.49
C SER A 222 -5.58 -1.38 -8.42
N TYR A 223 -6.76 -1.85 -8.81
CA TYR A 223 -7.55 -2.79 -8.03
C TYR A 223 -7.53 -4.16 -8.69
N VAL A 224 -7.15 -5.19 -7.94
CA VAL A 224 -7.15 -6.59 -8.41
C VAL A 224 -8.41 -7.28 -7.89
N ALA A 225 -9.37 -7.53 -8.78
CA ALA A 225 -10.60 -8.26 -8.48
C ALA A 225 -10.37 -9.77 -8.60
N ALA A 226 -10.95 -10.55 -7.69
CA ALA A 226 -10.94 -12.01 -7.73
C ALA A 226 -12.34 -12.55 -8.05
N SER A 227 -12.44 -13.18 -9.22
CA SER A 227 -13.69 -13.74 -9.76
C SER A 227 -13.72 -15.25 -9.56
N GLY A 228 -14.29 -15.66 -8.42
CA GLY A 228 -14.33 -17.05 -7.97
C GLY A 228 -15.04 -17.98 -8.93
N GLY A 229 -16.11 -17.51 -9.57
CA GLY A 229 -16.91 -18.31 -10.51
C GLY A 229 -16.25 -18.50 -11.88
N ALA A 230 -15.28 -17.64 -12.22
CA ALA A 230 -14.53 -17.70 -13.48
C ALA A 230 -13.07 -18.17 -13.32
N ASN A 231 -12.59 -18.35 -12.08
CA ASN A 231 -11.19 -18.66 -11.77
C ASN A 231 -10.21 -17.66 -12.42
N GLU A 232 -10.50 -16.36 -12.30
CA GLU A 232 -9.69 -15.31 -12.93
C GLU A 232 -9.48 -14.11 -12.00
N LEU A 233 -8.43 -13.35 -12.29
CA LEU A 233 -8.12 -12.09 -11.62
C LEU A 233 -8.17 -10.96 -12.64
N ALA A 234 -8.86 -9.85 -12.33
CA ALA A 234 -8.96 -8.70 -13.23
C ALA A 234 -8.30 -7.47 -12.60
N PHE A 235 -7.40 -6.82 -13.36
CA PHE A 235 -6.77 -5.56 -12.97
C PHE A 235 -7.62 -4.40 -13.48
N ILE A 236 -8.14 -3.59 -12.56
CA ILE A 236 -8.86 -2.35 -12.85
C ILE A 236 -7.94 -1.16 -12.56
N ASN A 237 -7.77 -0.26 -13.54
CA ASN A 237 -7.08 1.00 -13.33
C ASN A 237 -7.95 1.94 -12.49
N THR A 238 -7.41 2.51 -11.41
CA THR A 238 -8.20 3.34 -10.49
C THR A 238 -8.50 4.75 -11.02
N ALA A 239 -7.83 5.19 -12.08
CA ALA A 239 -8.07 6.49 -12.71
C ALA A 239 -9.11 6.41 -13.85
N SER A 240 -9.06 5.37 -14.69
CA SER A 240 -10.03 5.17 -15.78
C SER A 240 -11.24 4.31 -15.39
N PHE A 241 -11.12 3.51 -14.33
CA PHE A 241 -12.08 2.47 -13.91
C PHE A 241 -12.29 1.36 -14.93
N GLU A 242 -11.38 1.21 -15.89
CA GLU A 242 -11.43 0.17 -16.91
C GLU A 242 -10.58 -1.04 -16.51
N VAL A 243 -10.99 -2.22 -16.96
CA VAL A 243 -10.20 -3.44 -16.83
C VAL A 243 -9.08 -3.42 -17.86
N GLU A 244 -7.84 -3.40 -17.40
CA GLU A 244 -6.65 -3.37 -18.25
C GLU A 244 -6.16 -4.77 -18.62
N THR A 245 -6.33 -5.74 -17.73
CA THR A 245 -5.77 -7.09 -17.89
C THR A 245 -6.59 -8.10 -17.10
N VAL A 246 -6.75 -9.31 -17.65
CA VAL A 246 -7.34 -10.46 -16.95
C VAL A 246 -6.36 -11.61 -16.95
N VAL A 247 -6.06 -12.14 -15.77
CA VAL A 247 -5.15 -13.26 -15.53
C VAL A 247 -5.97 -14.50 -15.25
N ARG A 248 -5.73 -15.57 -16.03
CA ARG A 248 -6.40 -16.87 -15.89
C ARG A 248 -5.39 -17.99 -15.63
N ASP A 249 -4.27 -17.94 -16.36
CA ASP A 249 -3.24 -18.95 -16.28
C ASP A 249 -2.61 -18.97 -14.88
N GLY A 250 -2.56 -20.16 -14.29
CA GLY A 250 -2.01 -20.40 -12.96
C GLY A 250 -2.91 -20.01 -11.78
N VAL A 251 -4.03 -19.32 -12.01
CA VAL A 251 -4.98 -18.98 -10.93
C VAL A 251 -5.63 -20.27 -10.43
N GLY A 252 -5.55 -20.52 -9.12
CA GLY A 252 -6.17 -21.68 -8.50
C GLY A 252 -7.71 -21.58 -8.46
N PRO A 253 -8.39 -22.68 -8.05
CA PRO A 253 -9.85 -22.74 -8.08
C PRO A 253 -10.50 -21.81 -7.05
N ARG A 254 -11.54 -21.10 -7.48
CA ARG A 254 -12.35 -20.14 -6.71
C ARG A 254 -11.47 -19.14 -5.94
N PRO A 255 -10.74 -18.24 -6.64
CA PRO A 255 -10.01 -17.16 -5.99
C PRO A 255 -11.00 -16.24 -5.24
N PHE A 256 -10.61 -15.75 -4.06
CA PHE A 256 -11.49 -14.95 -3.20
C PHE A 256 -10.83 -13.65 -2.70
N SER A 257 -9.95 -13.72 -1.71
CA SER A 257 -9.27 -12.54 -1.14
C SER A 257 -7.93 -12.36 -1.83
N VAL A 258 -7.54 -11.10 -2.03
CA VAL A 258 -6.22 -10.70 -2.53
C VAL A 258 -5.53 -9.92 -1.42
N THR A 259 -4.25 -10.19 -1.16
CA THR A 259 -3.46 -9.48 -0.15
C THR A 259 -2.11 -9.08 -0.74
N MET A 260 -1.84 -7.78 -0.78
CA MET A 260 -0.59 -7.23 -1.30
C MET A 260 0.56 -7.49 -0.34
N THR A 261 1.77 -7.71 -0.87
CA THR A 261 3.00 -7.54 -0.10
C THR A 261 3.23 -6.06 0.18
N ALA A 262 3.98 -5.73 1.24
CA ALA A 262 4.14 -4.34 1.71
C ALA A 262 4.71 -3.36 0.65
N ASP A 263 5.38 -3.89 -0.37
CA ASP A 263 6.09 -3.16 -1.42
C ASP A 263 5.44 -3.25 -2.81
N ASP A 264 4.25 -3.83 -2.93
CA ASP A 264 3.55 -4.05 -4.21
C ASP A 264 4.36 -4.86 -5.26
N GLY A 265 5.33 -5.67 -4.83
CA GLY A 265 6.00 -6.58 -5.75
C GLY A 265 5.16 -7.83 -6.06
N LEU A 266 4.45 -8.36 -5.06
CA LEU A 266 3.63 -9.57 -5.20
C LEU A 266 2.27 -9.39 -4.53
N ALA A 267 1.32 -10.26 -4.86
CA ALA A 267 0.08 -10.45 -4.11
C ALA A 267 -0.20 -11.93 -3.86
N LEU A 268 -0.78 -12.25 -2.71
CA LEU A 268 -1.26 -13.58 -2.37
C LEU A 268 -2.77 -13.66 -2.58
N VAL A 269 -3.24 -14.70 -3.26
CA VAL A 269 -4.65 -14.94 -3.53
C VAL A 269 -5.05 -16.30 -2.99
N ASN A 270 -6.01 -16.39 -2.07
CA ASN A 270 -6.48 -17.70 -1.61
C ASN A 270 -7.41 -18.37 -2.62
N ASN A 271 -7.17 -19.66 -2.83
CA ASN A 271 -7.95 -20.50 -3.72
C ASN A 271 -8.96 -21.30 -2.88
N ALA A 272 -10.12 -20.70 -2.61
CA ALA A 272 -11.14 -21.25 -1.70
C ALA A 272 -11.74 -22.59 -2.18
N GLY A 273 -11.57 -22.93 -3.47
CA GLY A 273 -11.94 -24.21 -4.03
C GLY A 273 -10.90 -25.32 -3.82
N GLY A 274 -9.80 -25.05 -3.10
CA GLY A 274 -8.68 -25.96 -2.94
C GLY A 274 -7.97 -25.82 -1.58
N SER A 275 -6.65 -25.92 -1.60
CA SER A 275 -5.78 -25.87 -0.40
C SER A 275 -4.46 -25.14 -0.70
N THR A 276 -4.53 -24.08 -1.50
CA THR A 276 -3.36 -23.31 -1.93
C THR A 276 -3.64 -21.81 -1.93
N LEU A 277 -2.58 -21.02 -1.88
CA LEU A 277 -2.55 -19.63 -2.32
C LEU A 277 -1.90 -19.54 -3.69
N SER A 278 -2.42 -18.71 -4.59
CA SER A 278 -1.73 -18.28 -5.81
C SER A 278 -0.84 -17.08 -5.48
N VAL A 279 0.38 -17.05 -6.02
CA VAL A 279 1.32 -15.92 -5.89
C VAL A 279 1.33 -15.15 -7.21
N LEU A 280 0.78 -13.94 -7.19
CA LEU A 280 0.66 -13.04 -8.33
C LEU A 280 1.83 -12.06 -8.33
N ASP A 281 2.58 -12.00 -9.42
CA ASP A 281 3.52 -10.92 -9.69
C ASP A 281 2.76 -9.73 -10.29
N LEU A 282 2.84 -8.58 -9.63
CA LEU A 282 2.04 -7.40 -9.96
C LEU A 282 2.57 -6.64 -11.17
N ASP A 283 3.89 -6.71 -11.43
CA ASP A 283 4.49 -6.10 -12.61
C ASP A 283 4.26 -6.96 -13.84
N ALA A 284 4.52 -8.25 -13.72
CA ALA A 284 4.32 -9.20 -14.81
C ALA A 284 2.83 -9.48 -15.07
N ARG A 285 1.94 -9.13 -14.12
CA ARG A 285 0.50 -9.45 -14.13
C ARG A 285 0.27 -10.92 -14.40
N ALA A 286 1.00 -11.78 -13.69
CA ALA A 286 0.98 -13.22 -13.91
C ALA A 286 1.11 -13.97 -12.60
N VAL A 287 0.44 -15.12 -12.48
CA VAL A 287 0.67 -16.04 -11.36
C VAL A 287 2.01 -16.73 -11.58
N VAL A 288 2.93 -16.53 -10.64
CA VAL A 288 4.33 -17.02 -10.71
C VAL A 288 4.58 -18.25 -9.84
N GLY A 289 3.59 -18.64 -9.02
CA GLY A 289 3.66 -19.87 -8.23
C GLY A 289 2.46 -20.07 -7.32
N SER A 290 2.51 -21.12 -6.52
CA SER A 290 1.47 -21.45 -5.56
C SER A 290 2.06 -21.98 -4.25
N ILE A 291 1.42 -21.63 -3.13
CA ILE A 291 1.85 -22.03 -1.77
C ILE A 291 0.79 -22.98 -1.20
N PRO A 292 1.15 -24.21 -0.79
CA PRO A 292 0.22 -25.11 -0.10
C PRO A 292 -0.14 -24.57 1.29
N VAL A 293 -1.41 -24.66 1.66
CA VAL A 293 -1.95 -24.29 2.98
C VAL A 293 -3.04 -25.30 3.37
N GLY A 294 -3.80 -25.03 4.44
CA GLY A 294 -4.99 -25.83 4.78
C GLY A 294 -6.11 -25.74 3.73
N ARG A 295 -7.08 -26.65 3.82
CA ARG A 295 -8.24 -26.74 2.92
C ARG A 295 -9.21 -25.59 3.10
N ILE A 296 -9.79 -25.15 1.99
CA ILE A 296 -10.75 -24.03 1.88
C ILE A 296 -10.14 -22.78 2.56
N PRO A 297 -9.01 -22.27 2.06
CA PRO A 297 -8.47 -21.00 2.55
C PRO A 297 -9.42 -19.87 2.13
N ILE A 298 -9.85 -19.02 3.07
CA ILE A 298 -10.91 -18.02 2.83
C ILE A 298 -10.40 -16.58 2.99
N VAL A 299 -9.62 -16.32 4.03
CA VAL A 299 -9.04 -14.98 4.28
C VAL A 299 -7.54 -15.10 4.45
N VAL A 300 -6.81 -14.21 3.76
CA VAL A 300 -5.39 -13.94 4.00
C VAL A 300 -5.28 -12.56 4.65
N ARG A 301 -4.49 -12.43 5.71
CA ARG A 301 -4.15 -11.15 6.34
C ARG A 301 -2.65 -11.05 6.54
N ALA A 302 -2.07 -9.95 6.08
CA ALA A 302 -0.67 -9.64 6.34
C ALA A 302 -0.50 -9.24 7.82
N HIS A 303 0.48 -9.82 8.48
CA HIS A 303 0.92 -9.44 9.80
C HIS A 303 1.64 -8.07 9.74
N PRO A 304 1.58 -7.22 10.78
CA PRO A 304 2.20 -5.88 10.77
C PRO A 304 3.71 -5.82 10.51
N ASP A 305 4.44 -6.93 10.67
CA ASP A 305 5.87 -7.01 10.33
C ASP A 305 6.15 -7.01 8.81
N GLY A 306 5.12 -7.22 7.97
CA GLY A 306 5.25 -7.28 6.52
C GLY A 306 5.89 -8.57 5.98
N GLU A 307 6.24 -9.52 6.85
CA GLU A 307 6.93 -10.76 6.48
C GLU A 307 6.05 -12.00 6.67
N ARG A 308 4.99 -11.93 7.49
CA ARG A 308 4.10 -13.06 7.76
C ARG A 308 2.68 -12.82 7.27
N PHE A 309 2.03 -13.89 6.85
CA PHE A 309 0.64 -13.90 6.37
C PHE A 309 -0.13 -15.01 7.08
N PHE A 310 -1.25 -14.65 7.70
CA PHE A 310 -2.14 -15.57 8.41
C PHE A 310 -3.29 -15.94 7.49
N VAL A 311 -3.49 -17.23 7.29
CA VAL A 311 -4.44 -17.79 6.31
C VAL A 311 -5.46 -18.64 7.04
N SER A 312 -6.69 -18.14 7.14
CA SER A 312 -7.80 -18.89 7.72
C SER A 312 -8.27 -19.97 6.75
N CYS A 313 -8.12 -21.22 7.16
CA CYS A 313 -8.47 -22.40 6.38
C CYS A 313 -9.71 -23.06 7.00
N GLU A 314 -10.89 -22.74 6.47
CA GLU A 314 -12.16 -23.17 7.04
C GLU A 314 -12.31 -24.69 7.07
N GLY A 315 -11.88 -25.35 5.99
CA GLY A 315 -12.13 -26.77 5.78
C GLY A 315 -11.35 -27.70 6.71
N ASP A 316 -10.26 -27.19 7.30
CA ASP A 316 -9.43 -27.90 8.27
C ASP A 316 -9.52 -27.33 9.69
N HIS A 317 -10.22 -26.20 9.88
CA HIS A 317 -10.28 -25.47 11.15
C HIS A 317 -8.88 -25.09 11.67
N VAL A 318 -8.05 -24.58 10.76
CA VAL A 318 -6.68 -24.15 11.07
C VAL A 318 -6.40 -22.74 10.54
N VAL A 319 -5.40 -22.10 11.13
CA VAL A 319 -4.72 -20.94 10.54
C VAL A 319 -3.33 -21.37 10.07
N SER A 320 -3.08 -21.31 8.77
CA SER A 320 -1.72 -21.49 8.24
C SER A 320 -0.98 -20.16 8.30
N VAL A 321 0.24 -20.16 8.84
CA VAL A 321 1.12 -18.98 8.86
C VAL A 321 2.18 -19.14 7.79
N VAL A 322 2.17 -18.27 6.79
CA VAL A 322 3.13 -18.23 5.70
C VAL A 322 4.13 -17.11 5.97
N ARG A 323 5.42 -17.44 6.08
CA ARG A 323 6.52 -16.47 6.09
C ARG A 323 7.00 -16.23 4.67
N MET A 324 7.19 -14.98 4.33
CA MET A 324 7.85 -14.52 3.11
C MET A 324 9.19 -13.91 3.48
N THR A 325 10.25 -14.39 2.84
CA THR A 325 11.57 -13.78 2.92
C THR A 325 11.97 -13.35 1.52
N ARG A 326 12.11 -12.04 1.30
CA ARG A 326 12.67 -11.59 0.03
C ARG A 326 14.12 -12.02 -0.09
N HIS A 327 14.47 -12.45 -1.29
CA HIS A 327 15.86 -12.59 -1.64
C HIS A 327 16.23 -11.37 -2.43
N THR A 328 16.87 -10.40 -1.77
CA THR A 328 17.76 -9.51 -2.51
C THR A 328 18.80 -10.44 -3.12
N PRO A 329 18.88 -10.56 -4.47
CA PRO A 329 19.88 -11.41 -5.08
C PRO A 329 21.24 -11.00 -4.51
N ALA A 330 21.98 -11.97 -3.95
CA ALA A 330 23.35 -11.71 -3.54
C ALA A 330 24.07 -11.12 -4.77
N PRO A 331 24.73 -9.95 -4.65
CA PRO A 331 25.43 -9.39 -5.78
C PRO A 331 26.40 -10.46 -6.31
N PRO A 332 26.37 -10.79 -7.61
CA PRO A 332 27.41 -11.56 -8.27
C PRO A 332 28.78 -11.09 -7.79
N ALA A 333 29.71 -12.04 -7.60
CA ALA A 333 31.06 -11.77 -7.08
C ALA A 333 31.89 -10.78 -7.93
N SER A 334 31.35 -10.31 -9.06
CA SER A 334 31.77 -9.11 -9.77
C SER A 334 30.53 -8.33 -10.24
N MET A 335 30.16 -7.24 -9.57
CA MET A 335 29.13 -6.32 -10.05
C MET A 335 29.74 -5.00 -10.46
N ASN A 336 29.38 -4.53 -11.66
CA ASN A 336 29.46 -3.11 -11.96
C ASN A 336 28.33 -2.44 -11.19
N LYS A 337 28.66 -1.68 -10.15
CA LYS A 337 27.68 -0.92 -9.38
C LYS A 337 26.86 -0.01 -10.29
N THR A 338 25.59 0.18 -9.97
CA THR A 338 24.74 1.15 -10.67
C THR A 338 25.26 2.55 -10.37
N GLU A 339 25.59 3.33 -11.39
CA GLU A 339 26.01 4.71 -11.24
C GLU A 339 24.78 5.59 -11.07
N VAL A 340 24.67 6.29 -9.96
CA VAL A 340 23.49 7.12 -9.64
C VAL A 340 23.89 8.58 -9.52
N LEU A 341 23.21 9.44 -10.27
CA LEU A 341 23.31 10.91 -10.14
C LEU A 341 21.97 11.45 -9.63
N VAL A 342 21.98 12.30 -8.60
CA VAL A 342 20.78 12.99 -8.11
C VAL A 342 20.83 14.45 -8.53
N LEU A 343 19.90 14.86 -9.38
CA LEU A 343 19.78 16.20 -9.93
C LEU A 343 18.56 16.90 -9.34
N GLY A 344 18.79 17.84 -8.43
CA GLY A 344 17.75 18.68 -7.83
C GLY A 344 17.25 19.74 -8.82
N MET A 345 15.95 19.74 -9.07
CA MET A 345 15.26 20.64 -10.00
C MET A 345 14.64 21.82 -9.27
N ILE A 346 14.56 22.98 -9.95
CA ILE A 346 13.87 24.19 -9.44
C ILE A 346 12.49 24.38 -10.07
N HIS A 347 11.96 23.33 -10.70
CA HIS A 347 10.64 23.30 -11.32
C HIS A 347 10.42 24.44 -12.33
N GLY A 348 9.28 25.14 -12.23
CA GLY A 348 8.96 26.29 -13.07
C GLY A 348 10.06 27.36 -13.11
N GLY A 349 10.93 27.42 -12.10
CA GLY A 349 12.09 28.31 -12.06
C GLY A 349 13.08 28.11 -13.21
N HIS A 350 13.14 26.91 -13.83
CA HIS A 350 14.00 26.65 -14.98
C HIS A 350 13.63 27.49 -16.22
N ARG A 351 12.39 28.00 -16.32
CA ARG A 351 11.99 28.90 -17.42
C ARG A 351 12.58 30.31 -17.29
N THR A 352 12.90 30.72 -16.06
CA THR A 352 13.25 32.11 -15.75
C THR A 352 14.64 32.28 -15.18
N SER A 353 15.27 31.22 -14.68
CA SER A 353 16.63 31.29 -14.15
C SER A 353 17.64 31.43 -15.27
N GLU A 354 18.46 32.48 -15.19
CA GLU A 354 19.62 32.68 -16.07
C GLU A 354 20.79 31.74 -15.71
N ARG A 355 20.76 31.15 -14.50
CA ARG A 355 21.85 30.34 -13.95
C ARG A 355 21.58 28.84 -14.06
N TYR A 356 20.33 28.44 -13.86
CA TYR A 356 19.90 27.06 -13.90
C TYR A 356 18.70 26.88 -14.83
N GLY A 357 18.83 27.39 -16.05
CA GLY A 357 17.84 27.23 -17.10
C GLY A 357 17.77 25.80 -17.65
N LEU A 358 16.81 25.56 -18.54
CA LEU A 358 16.63 24.25 -19.19
C LEU A 358 17.85 23.78 -20.00
N ASP A 359 18.66 24.69 -20.52
CA ASP A 359 19.87 24.31 -21.27
C ASP A 359 20.91 23.65 -20.37
N VAL A 360 21.03 24.10 -19.12
CA VAL A 360 21.87 23.46 -18.11
C VAL A 360 21.32 22.06 -17.79
N VAL A 361 20.00 21.94 -17.58
CA VAL A 361 19.36 20.63 -17.31
C VAL A 361 19.61 19.64 -18.45
N ARG A 362 19.36 20.06 -19.71
CA ARG A 362 19.62 19.22 -20.89
C ARG A 362 21.10 18.90 -21.03
N GLY A 363 21.98 19.87 -20.75
CA GLY A 363 23.43 19.68 -20.76
C GLY A 363 23.89 18.63 -19.76
N VAL A 364 23.37 18.65 -18.54
CA VAL A 364 23.68 17.64 -17.50
C VAL A 364 23.20 16.27 -17.95
N ILE A 365 21.98 16.14 -18.47
CA ILE A 365 21.44 14.85 -18.94
C ILE A 365 22.31 14.30 -20.08
N ARG A 366 22.69 15.14 -21.05
CA ARG A 366 23.58 14.75 -22.16
C ARG A 366 24.97 14.36 -21.68
N ALA A 367 25.54 15.10 -20.74
CA ALA A 367 26.85 14.80 -20.17
C ALA A 367 26.81 13.49 -19.35
N PHE A 368 25.72 13.27 -18.62
CA PHE A 368 25.53 12.08 -17.81
C PHE A 368 25.20 10.83 -18.64
N ARG A 369 24.49 10.95 -19.76
CA ARG A 369 24.08 9.80 -20.59
C ARG A 369 23.38 8.70 -19.77
N PRO A 370 22.23 8.99 -19.14
CA PRO A 370 21.50 7.99 -18.37
C PRO A 370 20.99 6.86 -19.27
N ASP A 371 20.89 5.66 -18.71
CA ASP A 371 20.07 4.58 -19.26
C ASP A 371 18.61 4.73 -18.79
N ASP A 372 18.42 5.19 -17.53
CA ASP A 372 17.13 5.46 -16.92
C ASP A 372 17.09 6.81 -16.20
N VAL A 373 15.93 7.46 -16.23
CA VAL A 373 15.66 8.69 -15.49
C VAL A 373 14.46 8.49 -14.56
N CYS A 374 14.72 8.37 -13.27
CA CYS A 374 13.70 8.39 -12.21
C CYS A 374 13.16 9.81 -12.06
N ALA A 375 11.98 10.07 -12.63
CA ALA A 375 11.35 11.38 -12.65
C ALA A 375 10.26 11.51 -11.57
N GLU A 376 10.06 12.71 -11.05
CA GLU A 376 8.95 13.06 -10.15
C GLU A 376 7.60 13.18 -10.92
N ILE A 377 7.29 12.14 -11.71
CA ILE A 377 6.03 11.93 -12.43
C ILE A 377 5.30 10.74 -11.79
N PRO A 378 4.00 10.86 -11.43
CA PRO A 378 3.28 9.74 -10.84
C PRO A 378 3.05 8.59 -11.85
N PRO A 379 3.11 7.31 -11.43
CA PRO A 379 2.94 6.16 -12.32
C PRO A 379 1.67 6.22 -13.18
N ASN A 380 0.53 6.56 -12.57
CA ASN A 380 -0.75 6.68 -13.26
C ASN A 380 -0.84 7.87 -14.24
N ARG A 381 0.13 8.78 -14.26
CA ARG A 381 0.17 9.94 -15.18
C ARG A 381 1.16 9.76 -16.31
N LEU A 382 2.25 9.00 -16.10
CA LEU A 382 3.28 8.82 -17.12
C LEU A 382 2.73 8.14 -18.38
N VAL A 383 1.85 7.14 -18.24
CA VAL A 383 1.26 6.43 -19.39
C VAL A 383 0.56 7.40 -20.34
N ALA A 384 -0.30 8.27 -19.79
CA ALA A 384 -1.03 9.26 -20.57
C ALA A 384 -0.08 10.28 -21.21
N ALA A 385 0.89 10.81 -20.44
CA ALA A 385 1.84 11.79 -20.96
C ALA A 385 2.74 11.22 -22.06
N ALA A 386 3.25 10.00 -21.89
CA ALA A 386 4.06 9.31 -22.88
C ALA A 386 3.27 9.00 -24.16
N GLN A 387 1.98 8.66 -24.04
CA GLN A 387 1.11 8.49 -25.21
C GLN A 387 0.93 9.82 -25.96
N GLN A 388 0.61 10.91 -25.25
CA GLN A 388 0.47 12.25 -25.85
C GLN A 388 1.74 12.70 -26.57
N TRP A 389 2.91 12.45 -25.96
CA TRP A 389 4.21 12.74 -26.57
C TRP A 389 4.41 11.96 -27.87
N ARG A 390 4.20 10.63 -27.87
CA ARG A 390 4.32 9.81 -29.09
C ARG A 390 3.38 10.27 -30.21
N ASP A 391 2.17 10.67 -29.88
CA ASP A 391 1.15 11.02 -30.87
C ASP A 391 1.34 12.42 -31.45
N THR A 392 1.74 13.38 -30.61
CA THR A 392 1.67 14.81 -30.96
C THR A 392 2.91 15.62 -30.63
N HIS A 393 3.90 15.03 -29.95
CA HIS A 393 5.06 15.72 -29.37
C HIS A 393 4.66 16.91 -28.48
N ALA A 394 3.48 16.80 -27.85
CA ALA A 394 2.95 17.76 -26.91
C ALA A 394 2.36 17.03 -25.71
N ILE A 395 2.49 17.61 -24.52
CA ILE A 395 1.97 17.03 -23.28
C ILE A 395 0.94 18.00 -22.69
N THR A 396 -0.29 17.53 -22.55
CA THR A 396 -1.40 18.28 -21.95
C THR A 396 -1.85 17.67 -20.62
N GLU A 397 -1.28 16.53 -20.22
CA GLU A 397 -1.50 15.94 -18.89
C GLU A 397 -1.19 17.01 -17.80
N PRO A 398 -2.17 17.41 -16.96
CA PRO A 398 -2.03 18.60 -16.09
C PRO A 398 -0.89 18.57 -15.09
N ARG A 399 -0.50 17.38 -14.59
CA ARG A 399 0.59 17.24 -13.62
C ARG A 399 1.95 17.32 -14.32
N VAL A 400 2.10 16.70 -15.49
CA VAL A 400 3.36 16.70 -16.24
C VAL A 400 3.60 18.04 -16.95
N SER A 401 2.55 18.60 -17.58
CA SER A 401 2.63 19.84 -18.38
C SER A 401 3.03 21.10 -17.59
N ARG A 402 2.88 21.07 -16.26
CA ARG A 402 3.28 22.16 -15.38
C ARG A 402 4.80 22.35 -15.27
N PHE A 403 5.58 21.30 -15.53
CA PHE A 403 7.01 21.27 -15.24
C PHE A 403 7.84 21.35 -16.53
N PRO A 404 8.54 22.47 -16.76
CA PRO A 404 9.38 22.64 -17.95
C PRO A 404 10.46 21.56 -18.08
N GLU A 405 11.00 21.09 -16.96
CA GLU A 405 12.02 20.03 -16.96
C GLU A 405 11.53 18.72 -17.57
N TYR A 406 10.22 18.45 -17.55
CA TYR A 406 9.66 17.26 -18.19
C TYR A 406 9.35 17.52 -19.66
N VAL A 407 8.50 18.52 -19.92
CA VAL A 407 7.95 18.76 -21.27
C VAL A 407 8.98 19.31 -22.24
N ASP A 408 9.93 20.12 -21.75
CA ASP A 408 10.91 20.79 -22.59
C ASP A 408 12.30 20.15 -22.50
N ALA A 409 12.56 19.26 -21.54
CA ALA A 409 13.85 18.56 -21.42
C ALA A 409 13.73 17.03 -21.46
N LEU A 410 13.12 16.37 -20.47
CA LEU A 410 13.12 14.90 -20.40
C LEU A 410 12.50 14.22 -21.63
N PHE A 411 11.26 14.54 -21.98
CA PHE A 411 10.57 13.88 -23.11
C PHE A 411 11.25 14.14 -24.48
N PRO A 412 11.67 15.37 -24.82
CA PRO A 412 12.49 15.58 -26.02
C PRO A 412 13.78 14.76 -26.03
N LEU A 413 14.45 14.64 -24.88
CA LEU A 413 15.70 13.90 -24.78
C LEU A 413 15.52 12.38 -24.81
N THR A 414 14.34 11.83 -24.52
CA THR A 414 14.10 10.40 -24.74
C THR A 414 14.21 10.04 -26.22
N ASP A 415 13.73 10.90 -27.12
CA ASP A 415 13.84 10.68 -28.57
C ASP A 415 15.28 10.83 -29.07
N GLU A 416 16.05 11.75 -28.47
CA GLU A 416 17.46 12.00 -28.81
C GLU A 416 18.39 10.88 -28.30
N MET A 417 18.17 10.41 -27.07
CA MET A 417 19.16 9.61 -26.32
C MET A 417 18.71 8.19 -26.02
N GLY A 418 17.41 7.88 -26.11
CA GLY A 418 16.87 6.53 -25.94
C GLY A 418 16.83 6.00 -24.49
N PHE A 419 16.93 6.87 -23.48
CA PHE A 419 16.77 6.45 -22.08
C PHE A 419 15.31 6.23 -21.71
N THR A 420 15.08 5.48 -20.62
CA THR A 420 13.73 5.21 -20.11
C THR A 420 13.36 6.22 -19.01
N ILE A 421 12.17 6.83 -19.09
CA ILE A 421 11.61 7.58 -17.96
C ILE A 421 10.92 6.60 -17.01
N VAL A 422 11.34 6.61 -15.75
CA VAL A 422 10.77 5.79 -14.67
C VAL A 422 9.93 6.68 -13.77
N PRO A 423 8.63 6.39 -13.57
CA PRO A 423 7.74 7.25 -12.79
C PRO A 423 7.91 7.01 -11.29
N CYS A 424 8.57 7.94 -10.60
CA CYS A 424 8.94 7.77 -9.20
C CYS A 424 8.17 8.70 -8.24
N ALA A 425 7.15 9.43 -8.69
CA ALA A 425 6.35 10.25 -7.77
C ALA A 425 5.22 9.45 -7.09
N GLY A 426 5.41 9.04 -5.83
CA GLY A 426 4.35 8.52 -4.95
C GLY A 426 3.30 9.55 -4.49
N TRP A 427 3.06 10.59 -5.29
CA TRP A 427 2.10 11.65 -5.04
C TRP A 427 0.78 11.40 -5.77
N THR A 428 -0.35 11.73 -5.15
CA THR A 428 -1.68 11.78 -5.81
C THR A 428 -2.35 13.15 -5.62
N ALA A 429 -3.34 13.46 -6.47
CA ALA A 429 -4.07 14.72 -6.40
C ALA A 429 -4.85 14.83 -5.08
N GLU A 430 -5.41 13.71 -4.66
CA GLU A 430 -6.20 13.57 -3.45
C GLU A 430 -5.36 13.77 -2.19
N MET A 431 -4.11 13.27 -2.18
CA MET A 431 -3.14 13.54 -1.12
C MET A 431 -2.81 15.04 -1.00
N ASN A 432 -2.66 15.74 -2.13
CA ASN A 432 -2.42 17.18 -2.12
C ASN A 432 -3.62 17.96 -1.59
N ASP A 433 -4.81 17.63 -2.04
CA ASP A 433 -6.05 18.29 -1.63
C ASP A 433 -6.31 18.08 -0.13
N TYR A 434 -6.07 16.86 0.36
CA TYR A 434 -6.02 16.57 1.78
C TYR A 434 -5.05 17.52 2.48
N ARG A 435 -3.77 17.49 2.08
CA ARG A 435 -2.67 18.16 2.80
C ARG A 435 -2.99 19.64 2.94
N ASN A 436 -3.44 20.27 1.85
CA ASN A 436 -3.80 21.68 1.84
C ASN A 436 -4.98 21.96 2.78
N ALA A 437 -6.02 21.11 2.77
CA ALA A 437 -7.15 21.25 3.68
C ALA A 437 -6.77 21.04 5.15
N ALA A 438 -5.84 20.13 5.44
CA ALA A 438 -5.36 19.86 6.80
C ALA A 438 -4.51 21.00 7.34
N LEU A 439 -3.55 21.52 6.55
CA LEU A 439 -2.79 22.71 6.91
C LEU A 439 -3.71 23.91 7.16
N ALA A 440 -4.74 24.10 6.33
CA ALA A 440 -5.72 25.17 6.53
C ALA A 440 -6.59 25.00 7.79
N ARG A 441 -6.76 23.78 8.31
CA ARG A 441 -7.39 23.54 9.62
C ARG A 441 -6.44 23.85 10.75
N ILE A 442 -5.22 23.31 10.69
CA ILE A 442 -4.15 23.53 11.69
C ILE A 442 -3.90 25.03 11.87
N GLN A 443 -3.78 25.77 10.76
CA GLN A 443 -3.57 27.21 10.76
C GLN A 443 -4.68 27.99 11.50
N ARG A 444 -5.92 27.48 11.50
CA ARG A 444 -7.08 28.14 12.12
C ARG A 444 -7.37 27.65 13.53
N ASP A 445 -6.66 26.62 14.00
CA ASP A 445 -6.87 26.04 15.32
C ASP A 445 -6.06 26.82 16.39
N PRO A 446 -6.73 27.52 17.33
CA PRO A 446 -6.03 28.25 18.38
C PRO A 446 -5.16 27.36 19.27
N ALA A 447 -5.51 26.08 19.44
CA ALA A 447 -4.73 25.13 20.23
C ALA A 447 -3.41 24.73 19.56
N ARG A 448 -3.29 24.96 18.25
CA ARG A 448 -2.10 24.63 17.43
C ARG A 448 -1.29 25.88 17.05
N ALA A 449 -1.64 27.05 17.57
CA ALA A 449 -1.06 28.34 17.16
C ALA A 449 0.47 28.41 17.36
N ASP A 450 0.99 27.84 18.45
CA ASP A 450 2.44 27.83 18.72
C ASP A 450 3.21 26.95 17.74
N GLN A 451 2.68 25.77 17.41
CA GLN A 451 3.27 24.88 16.42
C GLN A 451 3.24 25.51 15.03
N TRP A 452 2.14 26.16 14.67
CA TRP A 452 2.03 26.89 13.39
C TRP A 452 3.04 28.03 13.31
N ARG A 453 3.21 28.81 14.39
CA ARG A 453 4.23 29.87 14.46
C ARG A 453 5.65 29.32 14.32
N ALA A 454 5.99 28.24 15.04
CA ALA A 454 7.28 27.59 14.93
C ALA A 454 7.57 27.10 13.50
N HIS A 455 6.55 26.56 12.81
CA HIS A 455 6.67 26.21 11.39
C HIS A 455 6.97 27.43 10.51
N LEU A 456 6.25 28.54 10.66
CA LEU A 456 6.50 29.75 9.88
C LEU A 456 7.90 30.34 10.15
N GLU A 457 8.35 30.33 11.40
CA GLU A 457 9.70 30.78 11.79
C GLU A 457 10.78 29.90 11.15
N ALA A 458 10.60 28.58 11.15
CA ALA A 458 11.52 27.66 10.49
C ALA A 458 11.56 27.85 8.96
N MET A 459 10.41 28.09 8.31
CA MET A 459 10.34 28.36 6.87
C MET A 459 11.00 29.71 6.51
N ALA A 460 10.80 30.73 7.34
CA ALA A 460 11.45 32.04 7.15
C ALA A 460 12.98 31.93 7.35
N GLU A 461 13.42 31.21 8.37
CA GLU A 461 14.83 30.91 8.59
C GLU A 461 15.46 30.16 7.42
N MET A 462 14.79 29.10 6.93
CA MET A 462 15.23 28.37 5.74
C MET A 462 15.39 29.32 4.55
N GLY A 463 14.40 30.20 4.31
CA GLY A 463 14.45 31.20 3.24
C GLY A 463 15.66 32.13 3.36
N ARG A 464 15.92 32.69 4.56
CA ARG A 464 17.09 33.55 4.81
C ARG A 464 18.41 32.81 4.61
N ARG A 465 18.53 31.60 5.13
CA ARG A 465 19.75 30.79 4.98
C ARG A 465 19.99 30.40 3.53
N LEU A 466 18.94 30.16 2.74
CA LEU A 466 19.06 29.96 1.30
C LEU A 466 19.57 31.22 0.59
N ASP A 467 19.13 32.41 0.98
CA ASP A 467 19.66 33.67 0.44
C ASP A 467 21.14 33.86 0.80
N GLU A 468 21.51 33.58 2.05
CA GLU A 468 22.89 33.72 2.54
C GLU A 468 23.89 32.82 1.79
N ILE A 469 23.44 31.63 1.36
CA ILE A 469 24.28 30.70 0.59
C ILE A 469 24.09 30.82 -0.93
N ASP A 470 23.27 31.76 -1.41
CA ASP A 470 22.89 31.89 -2.82
C ASP A 470 22.21 30.62 -3.39
N GLY A 471 21.40 29.94 -2.58
CA GLY A 471 20.84 28.61 -2.87
C GLY A 471 19.52 28.59 -3.63
N ARG A 472 18.95 29.72 -4.07
CA ARG A 472 17.61 29.72 -4.69
C ARG A 472 17.58 29.03 -6.06
N ASP A 473 18.50 29.40 -6.94
CA ASP A 473 18.59 28.90 -8.31
C ASP A 473 20.04 28.72 -8.77
N ASN A 474 21.03 28.81 -7.88
CA ASN A 474 22.41 28.49 -8.20
C ASN A 474 22.58 26.96 -8.20
N PRO A 475 22.87 26.33 -9.36
CA PRO A 475 22.91 24.87 -9.45
C PRO A 475 24.05 24.28 -8.63
N ARG A 476 25.19 24.97 -8.47
CA ARG A 476 26.31 24.48 -7.66
C ARG A 476 25.98 24.46 -6.18
N VAL A 477 25.30 25.50 -5.71
CA VAL A 477 24.86 25.58 -4.31
C VAL A 477 23.77 24.56 -4.04
N ILE A 478 22.77 24.44 -4.92
CA ILE A 478 21.70 23.45 -4.80
C ILE A 478 22.26 22.04 -4.63
N HIS A 479 23.31 21.69 -5.39
CA HIS A 479 23.95 20.38 -5.31
C HIS A 479 25.02 20.26 -4.21
N SER A 480 25.10 21.22 -3.28
CA SER A 480 26.06 21.20 -2.18
C SER A 480 25.46 20.63 -0.87
N PRO A 481 26.31 20.08 0.03
CA PRO A 481 25.88 19.70 1.38
C PRO A 481 25.35 20.87 2.22
N ALA A 482 25.73 22.11 1.90
CA ALA A 482 25.25 23.29 2.62
C ALA A 482 23.76 23.53 2.37
N TYR A 483 23.33 23.42 1.11
CA TYR A 483 21.92 23.50 0.73
C TYR A 483 21.10 22.38 1.38
N ASP A 484 21.59 21.15 1.34
CA ASP A 484 20.91 19.99 1.94
C ASP A 484 20.64 20.18 3.44
N ARG A 485 21.62 20.73 4.18
CA ARG A 485 21.45 21.06 5.61
C ARG A 485 20.41 22.14 5.86
N VAL A 486 20.28 23.13 4.96
CA VAL A 486 19.28 24.20 5.08
C VAL A 486 17.88 23.64 4.85
N ILE A 487 17.70 22.88 3.77
CA ILE A 487 16.41 22.25 3.43
C ILE A 487 15.96 21.26 4.49
N LYS A 488 16.86 20.39 4.96
CA LYS A 488 16.55 19.40 6.01
C LYS A 488 16.09 20.07 7.30
N ALA A 489 16.70 21.19 7.69
CA ALA A 489 16.30 21.93 8.88
C ALA A 489 14.91 22.60 8.75
N GLY A 490 14.53 23.02 7.55
CA GLY A 490 13.22 23.61 7.29
C GLY A 490 12.11 22.56 7.23
N TYR A 491 12.19 21.66 6.24
CA TYR A 491 11.13 20.69 5.99
C TYR A 491 11.16 19.50 6.95
N GLY A 492 12.34 19.02 7.35
CA GLY A 492 12.50 17.96 8.34
C GLY A 492 12.48 18.44 9.80
N GLY A 493 12.16 19.72 10.02
CA GLY A 493 12.02 20.34 11.34
C GLY A 493 10.53 20.42 11.77
N PRO A 494 10.06 21.59 12.24
CA PRO A 494 8.70 21.74 12.79
C PRO A 494 7.54 21.27 11.88
N TYR A 495 7.72 21.35 10.55
CA TYR A 495 6.69 20.88 9.62
C TYR A 495 6.48 19.36 9.73
N ASP A 496 7.58 18.60 9.65
CA ASP A 496 7.54 17.15 9.77
C ASP A 496 7.16 16.75 11.20
N GLU A 497 7.79 17.37 12.22
CA GLU A 497 7.58 17.01 13.62
C GLU A 497 6.13 17.21 14.08
N PHE A 498 5.51 18.34 13.74
CA PHE A 498 4.19 18.68 14.29
C PHE A 498 3.02 18.23 13.43
N PHE A 499 3.21 18.08 12.12
CA PHE A 499 2.08 17.93 11.20
C PHE A 499 2.06 16.60 10.45
N ASN A 500 3.12 15.80 10.42
CA ASN A 500 3.13 14.56 9.60
C ASN A 500 1.92 13.67 9.85
N ASP A 501 1.56 13.46 11.12
CA ASP A 501 0.44 12.60 11.50
C ASP A 501 -0.91 13.21 11.12
N ASP A 502 -1.02 14.54 11.17
CA ASP A 502 -2.22 15.25 10.71
C ASP A 502 -2.36 15.21 9.17
N LEU A 503 -1.23 15.16 8.45
CA LEU A 503 -1.13 15.24 6.99
C LEU A 503 -1.19 13.88 6.28
N ASP A 504 -1.16 12.78 7.04
CA ASP A 504 -1.16 11.41 6.51
C ASP A 504 -0.02 11.24 5.47
N ASP A 505 -0.24 10.47 4.41
CA ASP A 505 0.72 10.33 3.30
C ASP A 505 1.23 11.64 2.69
N GLY A 506 0.54 12.77 2.88
CA GLY A 506 0.92 14.09 2.37
C GLY A 506 1.99 14.82 3.20
N GLY A 507 2.35 14.27 4.36
CA GLY A 507 3.42 14.80 5.21
C GLY A 507 4.82 14.62 4.61
N TRP A 508 5.82 15.39 5.07
CA TRP A 508 7.10 15.54 4.34
C TRP A 508 7.95 14.27 4.30
N SER A 509 8.22 13.62 5.42
CA SER A 509 8.98 12.37 5.41
C SER A 509 8.15 11.20 4.85
N ARG A 510 6.81 11.23 5.00
CA ARG A 510 5.89 10.23 4.44
C ARG A 510 5.87 10.26 2.91
N ILE A 511 5.78 11.44 2.29
CA ILE A 511 5.81 11.56 0.83
C ILE A 511 7.17 11.18 0.26
N ASN A 512 8.27 11.55 0.92
CA ASN A 512 9.61 11.16 0.49
C ASN A 512 9.83 9.64 0.59
N ALA A 513 9.28 8.98 1.61
CA ALA A 513 9.30 7.53 1.70
C ALA A 513 8.58 6.86 0.51
N LYS A 514 7.45 7.43 0.06
CA LYS A 514 6.74 6.93 -1.12
C LYS A 514 7.50 7.16 -2.42
N HIS A 515 8.13 8.32 -2.59
CA HIS A 515 9.03 8.56 -3.72
C HIS A 515 10.16 7.55 -3.74
N TRP A 516 10.78 7.33 -2.59
CA TRP A 516 11.88 6.40 -2.45
C TRP A 516 11.49 4.96 -2.73
N ALA A 517 10.33 4.48 -2.28
CA ALA A 517 9.90 3.12 -2.56
C ALA A 517 9.88 2.81 -4.07
N LEU A 518 9.47 3.77 -4.90
CA LEU A 518 9.50 3.64 -6.36
C LEU A 518 10.93 3.68 -6.93
N ILE A 519 11.79 4.58 -6.41
CA ILE A 519 13.20 4.67 -6.81
C ILE A 519 13.95 3.40 -6.44
N GLU A 520 13.77 2.91 -5.21
CA GLU A 520 14.41 1.72 -4.64
C GLU A 520 14.03 0.47 -5.42
N ARG A 521 12.74 0.31 -5.73
CA ARG A 521 12.25 -0.76 -6.60
C ARG A 521 12.93 -0.76 -7.95
N HIS A 522 13.10 0.41 -8.58
CA HIS A 522 13.81 0.51 -9.86
C HIS A 522 15.29 0.16 -9.72
N LEU A 523 15.97 0.70 -8.71
CA LEU A 523 17.39 0.41 -8.45
C LEU A 523 17.63 -1.08 -8.18
N ASP A 524 16.71 -1.75 -7.50
CA ASP A 524 16.75 -3.19 -7.27
C ASP A 524 16.54 -3.98 -8.57
N ALA A 525 15.62 -3.55 -9.43
CA ALA A 525 15.39 -4.18 -10.73
C ALA A 525 16.60 -4.10 -11.66
N VAL A 526 17.42 -3.04 -11.55
CA VAL A 526 18.61 -2.84 -12.37
C VAL A 526 19.93 -3.22 -11.68
N ARG A 527 19.84 -3.79 -10.47
CA ARG A 527 20.99 -4.06 -9.62
C ARG A 527 22.11 -4.77 -10.37
N GLY A 528 23.28 -4.12 -10.34
CA GLY A 528 24.54 -4.44 -11.01
C GLY A 528 24.49 -4.92 -12.47
N GLY A 529 23.51 -4.41 -13.21
CA GLY A 529 23.64 -4.26 -14.66
C GLY A 529 24.64 -3.18 -15.08
N GLY A 530 25.29 -2.47 -14.14
CA GLY A 530 26.20 -1.36 -14.43
C GLY A 530 25.51 -0.17 -15.10
N ARG A 531 24.19 -0.01 -14.87
CA ARG A 531 23.39 1.06 -15.48
C ARG A 531 23.70 2.43 -14.89
N ARG A 532 23.42 3.47 -15.66
CA ARG A 532 23.50 4.88 -15.26
C ARG A 532 22.09 5.41 -15.00
N VAL A 533 21.75 5.64 -13.74
CA VAL A 533 20.42 6.10 -13.32
C VAL A 533 20.49 7.55 -12.87
N LEU A 534 19.66 8.40 -13.48
CA LEU A 534 19.51 9.80 -13.09
C LEU A 534 18.22 9.95 -12.27
N ILE A 535 18.30 10.56 -11.08
CA ILE A 535 17.13 10.89 -10.26
C ILE A 535 16.86 12.39 -10.40
N THR A 536 15.69 12.75 -10.96
CA THR A 536 15.29 14.15 -11.19
C THR A 536 14.04 14.50 -10.40
N PHE A 537 14.23 15.19 -9.28
CA PHE A 537 13.18 15.61 -8.36
C PHE A 537 13.36 17.07 -7.96
N GLY A 538 12.31 17.70 -7.43
CA GLY A 538 12.44 19.00 -6.78
C GLY A 538 13.61 19.02 -5.78
N ALA A 539 14.43 20.07 -5.83
CA ALA A 539 15.69 20.16 -5.09
C ALA A 539 15.54 19.93 -3.58
N ALA A 540 14.37 20.24 -3.01
CA ALA A 540 14.07 19.99 -1.62
C ALA A 540 14.09 18.49 -1.22
N HIS A 541 13.79 17.57 -2.14
CA HIS A 541 13.80 16.13 -1.89
C HIS A 541 15.20 15.51 -1.88
N LYS A 542 16.18 16.21 -2.47
CA LYS A 542 17.52 15.66 -2.77
C LYS A 542 18.22 15.05 -1.56
N TYR A 543 18.28 15.77 -0.44
CA TYR A 543 18.98 15.29 0.75
C TYR A 543 18.45 13.93 1.24
N TRP A 544 17.13 13.72 1.11
CA TRP A 544 16.47 12.50 1.58
C TRP A 544 16.93 11.29 0.76
N PHE A 545 17.02 11.45 -0.57
CA PHE A 545 17.50 10.39 -1.46
C PHE A 545 19.00 10.13 -1.30
N LEU A 546 19.81 11.18 -1.13
CA LEU A 546 21.25 11.03 -0.88
C LEU A 546 21.52 10.20 0.40
N GLU A 547 20.77 10.45 1.47
CA GLU A 547 20.90 9.71 2.73
C GLU A 547 20.56 8.21 2.60
N ARG A 548 19.59 7.86 1.76
CA ARG A 548 19.22 6.46 1.49
C ARG A 548 20.18 5.78 0.51
N LEU A 549 20.58 6.47 -0.56
CA LEU A 549 21.58 5.97 -1.51
C LEU A 549 22.92 5.68 -0.82
N ALA A 550 23.30 6.49 0.18
CA ALA A 550 24.51 6.25 0.96
C ALA A 550 24.50 4.94 1.77
N GLN A 551 23.31 4.36 2.01
CA GLN A 551 23.15 3.08 2.72
C GLN A 551 23.21 1.87 1.78
N ARG A 552 23.25 2.10 0.46
CA ARG A 552 23.27 1.06 -0.56
C ARG A 552 24.71 0.73 -0.96
N ASP A 553 25.07 -0.54 -0.89
CA ASP A 553 26.40 -1.03 -1.28
C ASP A 553 26.52 -1.34 -2.78
N ASP A 554 25.38 -1.44 -3.47
CA ASP A 554 25.23 -1.80 -4.89
C ASP A 554 25.23 -0.60 -5.85
N VAL A 555 25.32 0.63 -5.32
CA VAL A 555 25.35 1.87 -6.10
C VAL A 555 26.68 2.62 -5.94
N THR A 556 27.07 3.32 -7.00
CA THR A 556 28.10 4.36 -6.97
C THR A 556 27.38 5.70 -7.09
N LEU A 557 27.29 6.42 -5.98
CA LEU A 557 26.72 7.77 -5.96
C LEU A 557 27.73 8.76 -6.56
N LEU A 558 27.31 9.50 -7.57
CA LEU A 558 28.14 10.44 -8.31
C LEU A 558 27.89 11.89 -7.88
N ASP A 559 28.96 12.69 -7.92
CA ASP A 559 28.89 14.14 -7.73
C ASP A 559 28.29 14.81 -8.99
N ALA A 560 27.41 15.78 -8.80
CA ALA A 560 26.79 16.54 -9.87
C ALA A 560 27.73 17.60 -10.48
N ALA A 561 28.72 18.08 -9.73
CA ALA A 561 29.58 19.19 -10.15
C ALA A 561 30.26 18.98 -11.52
N PRO A 562 30.86 17.81 -11.84
CA PRO A 562 31.47 17.60 -13.15
C PRO A 562 30.47 17.68 -14.32
N TYR A 563 29.23 17.25 -14.09
CA TYR A 563 28.19 17.29 -15.11
C TYR A 563 27.60 18.69 -15.27
N LEU A 564 27.52 19.46 -14.18
CA LEU A 564 27.18 20.89 -14.21
C LEU A 564 28.25 21.69 -14.96
N ASP A 565 29.53 21.40 -14.74
CA ASP A 565 30.65 22.01 -15.49
C ASP A 565 30.52 21.74 -16.99
N ALA A 566 30.27 20.47 -17.36
CA ALA A 566 30.08 20.07 -18.75
C ALA A 566 28.83 20.73 -19.39
N ALA A 567 27.82 21.04 -18.59
CA ALA A 567 26.61 21.73 -19.02
C ALA A 567 26.77 23.27 -19.11
N GLY A 568 27.93 23.82 -18.76
CA GLY A 568 28.17 25.25 -18.75
C GLY A 568 27.42 25.98 -17.62
N ALA A 569 27.13 25.31 -16.52
CA ALA A 569 26.51 25.93 -15.35
C ALA A 569 27.47 26.98 -14.75
N PRO A 570 26.99 28.23 -14.52
CA PRO A 570 27.82 29.33 -14.03
C PRO A 570 28.34 29.14 -12.60
#